data_AF-A0A947YQP3-F1
#
_entry.id   AF-A0A947YQP3-F1
#
_cell.length_a   1.000
_cell.length_b   1.000
_cell.length_c   1.000
_cell.angle_alpha   90.00
_cell.angle_beta   90.00
_cell.angle_gamma   90.00
#
_symmetry.space_group_name_H-M   'P 1'
#
loop_
_entity.id
_entity.type
_entity.pdbx_description
1 polymer ?
#
loop_
_entity_poly.entity_id
_entity_poly.type
_entity_poly.pdbx_seq_one_letter_code
_entity_poly.pdbx_strand_id
1 'polypeptide(L)'
;MKSIGTGRKREERRLAMARVITPVKEAYQMAANLFNARVEELEREGLKLYLKRRLRDLKIEKFNIAKKYGVRTSEEMERFYREKKLSEKDSWEDFFELDHIEAEAEEINGHCPKCPKKGLKNW
;
A
#
# COMPACT_ATOMS: atom_id res chain seq x y z
N MET A 1 24.31 27.04 42.70
CA MET A 1 23.27 27.56 41.78
C MET A 1 23.44 26.93 40.40
N LYS A 2 22.83 25.78 40.13
CA LYS A 2 22.82 25.13 38.81
C LYS A 2 21.37 24.71 38.53
N SER A 3 20.83 25.04 37.35
CA SER A 3 19.90 24.21 36.55
C SER A 3 18.80 24.95 35.76
N ILE A 4 18.77 26.28 35.65
CA ILE A 4 17.71 26.97 34.86
C ILE A 4 17.89 26.78 33.34
N GLY A 5 19.13 26.58 32.86
CA GLY A 5 19.44 26.52 31.42
C GLY A 5 19.12 25.20 30.71
N THR A 6 18.98 24.09 31.44
CA THR A 6 18.82 22.75 30.84
C THR A 6 17.39 22.47 30.40
N GLY A 7 16.39 23.04 31.10
CA GLY A 7 14.97 22.90 30.76
C GLY A 7 14.58 23.68 29.50
N ARG A 8 15.05 24.93 29.38
CA ARG A 8 14.70 25.83 28.27
C ARG A 8 15.16 25.29 26.90
N LYS A 9 16.38 24.77 26.82
CA LYS A 9 16.90 24.10 25.61
C LYS A 9 16.15 22.81 25.25
N ARG A 10 15.58 22.11 26.24
CA ARG A 10 14.77 20.90 26.02
C ARG A 10 13.38 21.27 25.49
N GLU A 11 12.78 22.31 26.04
CA GLU A 11 11.49 22.88 25.60
C GLU A 11 11.59 23.44 24.17
N GLU A 12 12.64 24.21 23.86
CA GLU A 12 12.89 24.76 22.52
C GLU A 12 13.10 23.65 21.48
N ARG A 13 13.84 22.58 21.81
CA ARG A 13 14.00 21.41 20.93
C ARG A 13 12.68 20.64 20.74
N ARG A 14 11.86 20.54 21.79
CA ARG A 14 10.54 19.90 21.74
C ARG A 14 9.56 20.70 20.87
N LEU A 15 9.52 22.03 21.02
CA LEU A 15 8.73 22.95 20.18
C LEU A 15 9.23 22.98 18.73
N ALA A 16 10.54 22.89 18.50
CA ALA A 16 11.11 22.76 17.17
C ALA A 16 10.75 21.41 16.50
N MET A 17 10.81 20.28 17.22
CA MET A 17 10.34 18.99 16.72
C MET A 17 8.84 18.96 16.46
N ALA A 18 8.03 19.59 17.32
CA ALA A 18 6.58 19.70 17.12
C ALA A 18 6.21 20.55 15.88
N ARG A 19 7.07 21.50 15.48
CA ARG A 19 6.90 22.25 14.22
C ARG A 19 7.30 21.44 12.97
N VAL A 20 8.13 20.41 13.12
CA VAL A 20 8.55 19.51 12.03
C VAL A 20 7.56 18.36 11.86
N ILE A 21 6.80 18.02 12.90
CA ILE A 21 5.75 17.00 12.88
C ILE A 21 4.41 17.70 13.10
N THR A 22 3.83 18.26 12.03
CA THR A 22 2.41 18.65 12.10
C THR A 22 1.58 17.41 12.41
N PRO A 23 0.79 17.40 13.50
CA PRO A 23 -0.15 16.33 13.76
C PRO A 23 -1.05 16.12 12.55
N VAL A 24 -1.30 14.86 12.19
CA VAL A 24 -2.13 14.50 11.03
C VAL A 24 -3.47 15.24 11.01
N LYS A 25 -4.05 15.46 12.21
CA LYS A 25 -5.30 16.22 12.39
C LYS A 25 -5.19 17.68 11.94
N GLU A 26 -4.07 18.34 12.24
CA GLU A 26 -3.83 19.73 11.81
C GLU A 26 -3.58 19.82 10.30
N ALA A 27 -2.91 18.83 9.72
CA ALA A 27 -2.72 18.74 8.27
C ALA A 27 -4.06 18.59 7.52
N TYR A 28 -4.96 17.75 8.03
CA TYR A 28 -6.30 17.63 7.46
C TYR A 28 -7.10 18.93 7.60
N GLN A 29 -7.03 19.62 8.74
CA GLN A 29 -7.72 20.89 8.91
C GLN A 29 -7.19 21.98 7.97
N MET A 30 -5.88 22.01 7.77
CA MET A 30 -5.24 22.93 6.83
C MET A 30 -5.67 22.63 5.39
N ALA A 31 -5.64 21.37 4.98
CA ALA A 31 -6.08 20.95 3.65
C ALA A 31 -7.59 21.22 3.44
N ALA A 32 -8.43 20.96 4.44
CA ALA A 32 -9.86 21.26 4.41
C ALA A 32 -10.11 22.75 4.14
N ASN A 33 -9.39 23.63 4.82
CA ASN A 33 -9.49 25.08 4.62
C ASN A 33 -8.98 25.51 3.23
N LEU A 34 -7.85 24.94 2.77
CA LEU A 34 -7.26 25.26 1.46
C LEU A 34 -8.14 24.85 0.29
N PHE A 35 -8.77 23.68 0.37
CA PHE A 35 -9.59 23.10 -0.70
C PHE A 35 -11.09 23.36 -0.53
N ASN A 36 -11.49 24.11 0.52
CA ASN A 36 -12.88 24.33 0.89
C ASN A 36 -13.69 23.01 0.96
N ALA A 37 -13.09 22.01 1.60
CA ALA A 37 -13.63 20.66 1.74
C ALA A 37 -13.81 20.29 3.21
N ARG A 38 -14.63 19.27 3.47
CA ARG A 38 -14.75 18.71 4.83
C ARG A 38 -13.62 17.74 5.13
N VAL A 39 -13.17 17.68 6.38
CA VAL A 39 -12.10 16.77 6.81
C VAL A 39 -12.47 15.32 6.50
N GLU A 40 -13.71 14.92 6.79
CA GLU A 40 -14.21 13.55 6.56
C GLU A 40 -14.20 13.17 5.08
N GLU A 41 -14.35 14.16 4.19
CA GLU A 41 -14.26 13.96 2.76
C GLU A 41 -12.82 13.76 2.29
N LEU A 42 -11.89 14.56 2.82
CA LEU A 42 -10.46 14.39 2.55
C LEU A 42 -9.92 13.05 3.07
N GLU A 43 -10.35 12.63 4.26
CA GLU A 43 -10.01 11.32 4.82
C GLU A 43 -10.50 10.18 3.91
N ARG A 44 -11.77 10.23 3.51
CA ARG A 44 -12.37 9.22 2.62
C ARG A 44 -11.69 9.15 1.26
N GLU A 45 -11.50 10.30 0.60
CA GLU A 45 -10.86 10.33 -0.72
C GLU A 45 -9.35 10.02 -0.63
N GLY A 46 -8.68 10.40 0.47
CA GLY A 46 -7.30 10.05 0.76
C GLY A 46 -7.11 8.54 0.91
N LEU A 47 -7.93 7.88 1.73
CA LEU A 47 -7.92 6.42 1.88
C LEU A 47 -8.20 5.70 0.56
N LYS A 48 -9.19 6.17 -0.20
CA LYS A 48 -9.51 5.62 -1.52
C LYS A 48 -8.36 5.79 -2.52
N LEU A 49 -7.67 6.92 -2.51
CA LEU A 49 -6.50 7.16 -3.37
C LEU A 49 -5.34 6.26 -2.97
N TYR A 50 -5.11 6.09 -1.66
CA TYR A 50 -4.10 5.19 -1.12
C TYR A 50 -4.34 3.74 -1.58
N LEU A 51 -5.55 3.21 -1.38
CA LEU A 51 -5.91 1.86 -1.79
C LEU A 51 -5.79 1.66 -3.32
N LYS A 52 -6.23 2.65 -4.11
CA LYS A 52 -6.05 2.63 -5.58
C LYS A 52 -4.58 2.61 -5.99
N ARG A 53 -3.73 3.31 -5.24
CA ARG A 53 -2.29 3.31 -5.51
C ARG A 53 -1.68 1.95 -5.17
N ARG A 54 -1.99 1.39 -4.00
CA ARG A 54 -1.52 0.04 -3.63
C ARG A 54 -1.95 -1.01 -4.66
N LEU A 55 -3.19 -0.99 -5.12
CA LEU A 55 -3.65 -1.86 -6.22
C LEU A 55 -2.88 -1.67 -7.52
N ARG A 56 -2.38 -0.47 -7.82
CA ARG A 56 -1.55 -0.22 -9.00
C ARG A 56 -0.15 -0.80 -8.83
N ASP A 57 0.42 -0.63 -7.64
CA ASP A 57 1.75 -1.13 -7.30
C ASP A 57 1.76 -2.68 -7.34
N LEU A 58 0.78 -3.32 -6.71
CA LEU A 58 0.56 -4.78 -6.78
C LEU A 58 0.42 -5.29 -8.22
N LYS A 59 -0.25 -4.54 -9.11
CA LYS A 59 -0.36 -4.92 -10.54
C LYS A 59 0.99 -4.88 -11.25
N ILE A 60 1.86 -3.93 -10.91
CA ILE A 60 3.19 -3.83 -11.49
C ILE A 60 4.07 -4.97 -10.97
N GLU A 61 4.01 -5.23 -9.66
CA GLU A 61 4.71 -6.36 -9.00
C GLU A 61 4.29 -7.70 -9.64
N LYS A 62 2.97 -7.95 -9.73
CA LYS A 62 2.39 -9.11 -10.44
C LYS A 62 2.91 -9.22 -11.87
N PHE A 63 2.84 -8.13 -12.64
CA PHE A 63 3.26 -8.13 -14.05
C PHE A 63 4.73 -8.50 -14.22
N ASN A 64 5.60 -8.04 -13.32
CA ASN A 64 7.03 -8.33 -13.40
C ASN A 64 7.32 -9.82 -13.18
N ILE A 65 6.71 -10.42 -12.16
CA ILE A 65 6.85 -11.87 -11.89
C ILE A 65 6.22 -12.69 -13.01
N ALA A 66 4.99 -12.36 -13.38
CA ALA A 66 4.23 -13.05 -14.43
C ALA A 66 5.00 -13.07 -15.76
N LYS A 67 5.57 -11.92 -16.15
CA LYS A 67 6.40 -11.78 -17.36
C LYS A 67 7.68 -12.62 -17.30
N LYS A 68 8.32 -12.74 -16.14
CA LYS A 68 9.55 -13.52 -15.96
C LYS A 68 9.36 -15.01 -16.31
N TYR A 69 8.18 -15.55 -15.98
CA TYR A 69 7.87 -16.97 -16.17
C TYR A 69 6.90 -17.27 -17.32
N GLY A 70 6.38 -16.23 -17.99
CA GLY A 70 5.39 -16.38 -19.07
C GLY A 70 4.04 -16.91 -18.58
N VAL A 71 3.69 -16.60 -17.32
CA VAL A 71 2.41 -16.97 -16.69
C VAL A 71 1.53 -15.74 -16.49
N ARG A 72 0.31 -15.94 -16.00
CA ARG A 72 -0.61 -14.89 -15.56
C ARG A 72 -0.94 -14.94 -14.07
N THR A 73 -0.92 -16.12 -13.45
CA THR A 73 -1.33 -16.32 -12.04
C THR A 73 -0.44 -17.32 -11.31
N SER A 74 -0.52 -17.36 -9.97
CA SER A 74 0.20 -18.36 -9.16
C SER A 74 -0.25 -19.79 -9.55
N GLU A 75 -1.56 -19.98 -9.80
CA GLU A 75 -2.13 -21.26 -10.28
C GLU A 75 -1.50 -21.72 -11.61
N GLU A 76 -1.17 -20.79 -12.51
CA GLU A 76 -0.48 -21.13 -13.76
C GLU A 76 0.96 -21.58 -13.53
N MET A 77 1.68 -20.97 -12.57
CA MET A 77 3.02 -21.45 -12.17
C MET A 77 2.95 -22.85 -11.57
N GLU A 78 1.97 -23.11 -10.70
CA GLU A 78 1.76 -24.43 -10.11
C GLU A 78 1.49 -25.50 -11.20
N ARG A 79 0.70 -25.14 -12.22
CA ARG A 79 0.53 -26.01 -13.40
C ARG A 79 1.85 -26.26 -14.12
N PHE A 80 2.69 -25.24 -14.30
CA PHE A 80 4.01 -25.41 -14.93
C PHE A 80 4.95 -26.30 -14.12
N TYR A 81 4.89 -26.26 -12.79
CA TYR A 81 5.62 -27.22 -11.94
C TYR A 81 5.15 -28.66 -12.17
N ARG A 82 3.83 -28.89 -12.17
CA ARG A 82 3.24 -30.21 -12.45
C ARG A 82 3.61 -30.75 -13.83
N GLU A 83 3.65 -29.88 -14.83
CA GLU A 83 4.05 -30.21 -16.20
C GLU A 83 5.58 -30.27 -16.41
N LYS A 84 6.38 -30.04 -15.36
CA LYS A 84 7.85 -29.96 -15.40
C LYS A 84 8.39 -28.92 -16.41
N LYS A 85 7.60 -27.88 -16.70
CA LYS A 85 7.99 -26.76 -17.57
C LYS A 85 8.76 -25.67 -16.82
N LEU A 86 8.70 -25.70 -15.50
CA LEU A 86 9.38 -24.75 -14.61
C LEU A 86 10.01 -25.52 -13.43
N SER A 87 11.18 -25.07 -12.98
CA SER A 87 11.91 -25.65 -11.84
C SER A 87 11.44 -25.01 -10.54
N GLU A 88 10.75 -25.78 -9.69
CA GLU A 88 10.25 -25.30 -8.40
C GLU A 88 11.38 -24.80 -7.50
N LYS A 89 12.51 -25.52 -7.45
CA LYS A 89 13.67 -25.15 -6.64
C LYS A 89 14.20 -23.74 -6.96
N ASP A 90 14.05 -23.29 -8.21
CA ASP A 90 14.62 -22.03 -8.69
C ASP A 90 13.58 -20.90 -8.76
N SER A 91 12.29 -21.17 -8.54
CA SER A 91 11.22 -20.17 -8.67
C SER A 91 10.14 -20.21 -7.59
N TRP A 92 10.31 -21.02 -6.53
CA TRP A 92 9.34 -21.11 -5.44
C TRP A 92 9.12 -19.77 -4.72
N GLU A 93 10.16 -18.96 -4.50
CA GLU A 93 10.05 -17.64 -3.86
C GLU A 93 9.10 -16.72 -4.65
N ASP A 94 9.32 -16.62 -5.96
CA ASP A 94 8.49 -15.81 -6.84
C ASP A 94 7.04 -16.36 -6.95
N PHE A 95 6.85 -17.67 -6.80
CA PHE A 95 5.50 -18.24 -6.72
C PHE A 95 4.76 -17.78 -5.46
N PHE A 96 5.39 -17.83 -4.29
CA PHE A 96 4.78 -17.35 -3.05
C PHE A 96 4.53 -15.85 -3.08
N GLU A 97 5.45 -15.08 -3.66
CA GLU A 97 5.27 -13.65 -3.84
C GLU A 97 4.07 -13.35 -4.76
N LEU A 98 3.94 -14.08 -5.87
CA LEU A 98 2.81 -13.93 -6.79
C LEU A 98 1.48 -14.28 -6.10
N ASP A 99 1.44 -15.36 -5.34
CA ASP A 99 0.26 -15.77 -4.57
C ASP A 99 -0.14 -14.72 -3.51
N HIS A 100 0.84 -14.18 -2.79
CA HIS A 100 0.62 -13.13 -1.80
C HIS A 100 0.07 -11.83 -2.45
N ILE A 101 0.64 -11.42 -3.59
CA ILE A 101 0.17 -10.25 -4.35
C ILE A 101 -1.29 -10.45 -4.80
N GLU A 102 -1.64 -11.65 -5.25
CA GLU A 102 -3.00 -11.97 -5.69
C GLU A 102 -3.99 -11.93 -4.53
N ALA A 103 -3.63 -12.48 -3.37
CA ALA A 103 -4.43 -12.43 -2.15
C ALA A 103 -4.63 -10.98 -1.65
N GLU A 104 -3.57 -10.17 -1.58
CA GLU A 104 -3.66 -8.78 -1.12
C GLU A 104 -4.55 -7.95 -2.07
N ALA A 105 -4.38 -8.14 -3.39
CA ALA A 105 -5.21 -7.47 -4.37
C ALA A 105 -6.70 -7.87 -4.23
N GLU A 106 -6.98 -9.14 -3.92
CA GLU A 106 -8.34 -9.59 -3.64
C GLU A 106 -8.92 -8.95 -2.37
N GLU A 107 -8.15 -8.85 -1.29
CA GLU A 107 -8.59 -8.20 -0.05
C GLU A 107 -8.96 -6.72 -0.27
N ILE A 108 -8.10 -5.97 -0.96
CA ILE A 108 -8.33 -4.55 -1.24
C ILE A 108 -9.55 -4.36 -2.16
N ASN A 109 -9.73 -5.22 -3.16
CA ASN A 109 -10.91 -5.17 -4.03
C ASN A 109 -12.18 -5.65 -3.32
N GLY A 110 -12.06 -6.63 -2.41
CA GLY A 110 -13.15 -7.21 -1.65
C GLY A 110 -13.81 -6.22 -0.68
N HIS A 111 -13.02 -5.31 -0.12
CA HIS A 111 -13.48 -4.21 0.73
C HIS A 111 -13.91 -2.94 -0.04
N CYS A 112 -13.78 -2.90 -1.37
CA CYS A 112 -14.19 -1.74 -2.17
C CYS A 112 -15.66 -1.90 -2.65
N PRO A 113 -16.65 -1.19 -2.08
CA PRO A 113 -18.07 -1.38 -2.39
C PRO A 113 -18.49 -0.97 -3.82
N LYS A 114 -17.58 -0.38 -4.62
CA LYS A 114 -17.86 0.08 -6.00
C LYS A 114 -17.13 -0.70 -7.10
N CYS A 115 -16.33 -1.72 -6.77
CA CYS A 115 -15.70 -2.56 -7.80
C CYS A 115 -16.63 -3.73 -8.14
N PRO A 116 -17.12 -3.87 -9.39
CA PRO A 116 -17.97 -4.99 -9.75
C PRO A 116 -17.19 -6.31 -9.59
N LYS A 117 -17.64 -7.19 -8.70
CA LYS A 117 -17.10 -8.57 -8.54
C LYS A 117 -17.42 -9.51 -9.72
N LYS A 118 -17.64 -8.97 -10.92
CA LYS A 118 -17.95 -9.75 -12.12
C LYS A 118 -16.73 -9.77 -13.04
N GLY A 119 -15.94 -10.84 -12.96
CA GLY A 119 -14.93 -11.13 -13.99
C GLY A 119 -13.58 -11.69 -13.57
N LEU A 120 -13.41 -12.26 -12.37
CA LEU A 120 -12.20 -13.01 -11.99
C LEU A 120 -12.13 -14.36 -12.72
N LYS A 121 -12.09 -14.33 -14.05
CA LYS A 121 -11.72 -15.50 -14.88
C LYS A 121 -10.57 -15.21 -15.84
N ASN A 122 -10.07 -13.98 -15.91
CA ASN A 122 -8.91 -13.61 -16.72
C ASN A 122 -8.28 -12.31 -16.16
N TRP A 123 -7.48 -12.38 -15.10
CA TRP A 123 -6.69 -11.26 -14.57
C TRP A 123 -5.36 -11.75 -14.04
#